data_AF-A0A2Z6CVH6-F1
#
_entry.id   AF-A0A2Z6CVH6-F1
#
_cell.length_a   1.000
_cell.length_b   1.000
_cell.length_c   1.000
_cell.angle_alpha   90.00
_cell.angle_beta   90.00
_cell.angle_gamma   90.00
#
_symmetry.space_group_name_H-M   'P 1'
#
loop_
_entity.id
_entity.type
_entity.pdbx_description
1 polymer ?
#
loop_
_entity_poly.entity_id
_entity_poly.type
_entity_poly.pdbx_seq_one_letter_code
_entity_poly.pdbx_strand_id
1 'polypeptide(L)'
;MVDLLLIAILGFLGSFGHCFGMCGPLTVAFSLSHKQNGQKSVSENSSTWQQQLKFHFLLNLGRMLSYALVGAGIGALGSVLFEGGQLAGIGSEFRRLMAMITGIMLIWFGLGQIKPNWLPHIPVLHPLLKSNLHDRLSTGMIKLSYQTKWWTPIFLGMTWGLMPCGFLYAAQIKAAETSNLWMGAATMLAFGSGTLPTMLGVGVSTSLISKDRRSQLFRLGGWVTLVIGTITLLRTGDTTVDYTGHAALFCLMLALIARPISNLWAAPMRYRRALGVGAFVLSVVHTTHMIEHSLQWNFAAFWFFPAEFRWGMAAGAVALILMTPAALTSWESLQKSWGKRWRQIHLLSVPALLLSTFHAVLIGSHYLGSLESTWANKLATLLLGITTLGVLLLRWLKAGGQREQESRGTGGE
;
A
#
# COMPACT_ATOMS: atom_id res chain seq x y z
N MET A 1 -24.78 -16.18 1.37
CA MET A 1 -23.85 -17.03 0.58
C MET A 1 -22.86 -16.20 -0.24
N VAL A 2 -23.28 -15.09 -0.85
CA VAL A 2 -22.39 -14.20 -1.64
C VAL A 2 -21.28 -13.55 -0.79
N ASP A 3 -21.51 -13.26 0.49
CA ASP A 3 -20.51 -12.61 1.37
C ASP A 3 -19.26 -13.46 1.66
N LEU A 4 -19.42 -14.79 1.84
CA LEU A 4 -18.30 -15.68 2.14
C LEU A 4 -17.31 -15.77 0.96
N LEU A 5 -17.84 -15.79 -0.26
CA LEU A 5 -17.03 -15.79 -1.48
C LEU A 5 -16.27 -14.46 -1.62
N LEU A 6 -16.93 -13.32 -1.39
CA LEU A 6 -16.27 -12.01 -1.43
C LEU A 6 -15.16 -11.90 -0.38
N ILE A 7 -15.37 -12.47 0.80
CA ILE A 7 -14.38 -12.47 1.89
C ILE A 7 -13.21 -13.42 1.59
N ALA A 8 -13.46 -14.56 0.95
CA ALA A 8 -12.41 -15.44 0.44
C ALA A 8 -11.58 -14.74 -0.66
N ILE A 9 -12.23 -14.04 -1.59
CA ILE A 9 -11.57 -13.24 -2.63
C ILE A 9 -10.75 -12.11 -2.00
N LEU A 10 -11.28 -11.43 -0.98
CA LEU A 10 -10.57 -10.41 -0.21
C LEU A 10 -9.31 -11.01 0.45
N GLY A 11 -9.42 -12.21 1.04
CA GLY A 11 -8.29 -12.94 1.61
C GLY A 11 -7.23 -13.33 0.56
N PHE A 12 -7.67 -13.77 -0.61
CA PHE A 12 -6.79 -14.13 -1.73
C PHE A 12 -6.06 -12.91 -2.28
N LEU A 13 -6.78 -11.88 -2.71
CA LEU A 13 -6.23 -10.65 -3.29
C LEU A 13 -5.38 -9.87 -2.28
N GLY A 14 -5.85 -9.74 -1.04
CA GLY A 14 -5.10 -9.09 0.04
C GLY A 14 -3.78 -9.79 0.37
N SER A 15 -3.73 -11.13 0.19
CA SER A 15 -2.52 -11.90 0.43
C SER A 15 -1.40 -11.68 -0.60
N PHE A 16 -1.73 -11.38 -1.87
CA PHE A 16 -0.72 -11.24 -2.93
C PHE A 16 0.21 -10.04 -2.74
N GLY A 17 -0.28 -8.94 -2.16
CA GLY A 17 0.54 -7.76 -1.87
C GLY A 17 1.10 -7.75 -0.45
N HIS A 18 0.20 -7.83 0.54
CA HIS A 18 0.55 -7.59 1.93
C HIS A 18 1.14 -8.83 2.62
N CYS A 19 0.46 -9.98 2.53
CA CYS A 19 0.98 -11.20 3.14
C CYS A 19 2.24 -11.68 2.41
N PHE A 20 2.32 -11.55 1.08
CA PHE A 20 3.58 -11.82 0.39
C PHE A 20 4.75 -10.98 0.92
N GLY A 21 4.54 -9.69 1.12
CA GLY A 21 5.60 -8.76 1.54
C GLY A 21 5.97 -8.81 3.02
N MET A 22 5.00 -9.00 3.91
CA MET A 22 5.23 -9.01 5.38
C MET A 22 5.28 -10.43 5.95
N CYS A 23 4.32 -11.26 5.55
CA CYS A 23 4.17 -12.62 6.06
C CYS A 23 5.19 -13.59 5.41
N GLY A 24 5.56 -13.36 4.14
CA GLY A 24 6.56 -14.14 3.41
C GLY A 24 7.88 -14.30 4.16
N PRO A 25 8.63 -13.23 4.47
CA PRO A 25 9.90 -13.31 5.18
C PRO A 25 9.86 -14.11 6.49
N LEU A 26 8.79 -13.94 7.29
CA LEU A 26 8.60 -14.66 8.55
C LEU A 26 8.40 -16.17 8.33
N THR A 27 7.53 -16.56 7.40
CA THR A 27 7.31 -17.98 7.08
C THR A 27 8.60 -18.68 6.65
N VAL A 28 9.45 -18.00 5.88
CA VAL A 28 10.71 -18.59 5.42
C VAL A 28 11.82 -18.50 6.48
N ALA A 29 11.75 -17.56 7.41
CA ALA A 29 12.64 -17.54 8.58
C ALA A 29 12.33 -18.72 9.53
N PHE A 30 11.05 -19.01 9.77
CA PHE A 30 10.64 -20.16 10.57
C PHE A 30 10.99 -21.51 9.90
N SER A 31 10.81 -21.61 8.59
CA SER A 31 11.20 -22.80 7.81
C SER A 31 12.71 -23.06 7.84
N LEU A 32 13.53 -22.00 7.72
CA LEU A 32 15.00 -22.11 7.83
C LEU A 32 15.47 -22.45 9.25
N SER A 33 14.90 -21.80 10.27
CA SER A 33 15.23 -22.06 11.68
C SER A 33 14.93 -23.51 12.07
N HIS A 34 13.80 -24.05 11.59
CA HIS A 34 13.45 -25.46 11.78
C HIS A 34 14.41 -26.42 11.05
N LYS A 35 14.87 -26.06 9.84
CA LYS A 35 15.86 -26.85 9.08
C LYS A 35 17.24 -26.86 9.74
N GLN A 36 17.61 -25.77 10.41
CA GLN A 36 18.95 -25.58 10.98
C GLN A 36 19.14 -26.28 12.33
N ASN A 37 18.06 -26.64 13.04
CA ASN A 37 18.14 -27.07 14.45
C ASN A 37 17.57 -28.48 14.76
N GLY A 38 16.93 -29.18 13.80
CA GLY A 38 16.06 -30.31 14.14
C GLY A 38 16.04 -31.58 13.28
N GLN A 39 16.93 -31.79 12.29
CA GLN A 39 16.85 -33.01 11.48
C GLN A 39 18.22 -33.56 11.05
N LYS A 40 18.90 -34.18 12.02
CA LYS A 40 19.97 -35.19 11.80
C LYS A 40 19.46 -36.63 12.02
N SER A 41 18.15 -36.84 12.16
CA SER A 41 17.56 -38.18 12.30
C SER A 41 16.19 -38.22 11.61
N VAL A 42 16.17 -38.88 10.45
CA VAL A 42 15.18 -39.86 9.95
C VAL A 42 15.21 -39.81 8.42
N SER A 43 15.89 -40.84 7.90
CA SER A 43 15.78 -41.45 6.57
C SER A 43 16.14 -40.62 5.33
N GLU A 44 17.20 -41.08 4.67
CA GLU A 44 17.49 -40.89 3.26
C GLU A 44 16.23 -41.07 2.39
N ASN A 45 16.18 -40.29 1.30
CA ASN A 45 15.46 -40.60 0.06
C ASN A 45 13.96 -40.24 -0.10
N SER A 46 13.37 -39.29 0.65
CA SER A 46 12.03 -38.76 0.28
C SER A 46 11.91 -37.23 0.33
N SER A 47 11.83 -36.66 -0.86
CA SER A 47 11.53 -35.27 -1.28
C SER A 47 11.55 -34.15 -0.22
N THR A 48 12.61 -33.34 -0.25
CA THR A 48 12.80 -32.08 0.50
C THR A 48 11.61 -31.10 0.40
N TRP A 49 10.81 -31.21 -0.65
CA TRP A 49 9.64 -30.37 -0.90
C TRP A 49 8.38 -30.79 -0.11
N GLN A 50 8.15 -32.09 0.11
CA GLN A 50 6.98 -32.57 0.86
C GLN A 50 7.05 -32.20 2.34
N GLN A 51 8.24 -32.24 2.94
CA GLN A 51 8.44 -31.82 4.34
C GLN A 51 8.23 -30.31 4.52
N GLN A 52 8.66 -29.50 3.56
CA GLN A 52 8.42 -28.06 3.56
C GLN A 52 6.92 -27.74 3.41
N LEU A 53 6.23 -28.41 2.49
CA LEU A 53 4.78 -28.27 2.34
C LEU A 53 4.03 -28.64 3.60
N LYS A 54 4.38 -29.77 4.24
CA LYS A 54 3.78 -30.17 5.52
C LYS A 54 3.95 -29.10 6.59
N PHE A 55 5.16 -28.55 6.75
CA PHE A 55 5.42 -27.46 7.70
C PHE A 55 4.56 -26.23 7.43
N HIS A 56 4.51 -25.76 6.17
CA HIS A 56 3.73 -24.58 5.80
C HIS A 56 2.21 -24.82 5.90
N PHE A 57 1.75 -26.04 5.63
CA PHE A 57 0.36 -26.41 5.80
C PHE A 57 -0.05 -26.38 7.28
N LEU A 58 0.74 -27.00 8.17
CA LEU A 58 0.49 -26.97 9.62
C LEU A 58 0.54 -25.53 10.18
N LEU A 59 1.46 -24.69 9.68
CA LEU A 59 1.55 -23.28 10.05
C LEU A 59 0.28 -22.51 9.67
N ASN A 60 -0.21 -22.67 8.43
CA ASN A 60 -1.43 -21.99 7.99
C ASN A 60 -2.68 -22.56 8.66
N LEU A 61 -2.69 -23.84 9.02
CA LEU A 61 -3.78 -24.45 9.79
C LEU A 61 -3.91 -23.81 11.18
N GLY A 62 -2.79 -23.59 11.88
CA GLY A 62 -2.78 -22.85 13.15
C GLY A 62 -3.31 -21.42 12.99
N ARG A 63 -2.94 -20.74 11.90
CA ARG A 63 -3.42 -19.39 11.58
C ARG A 63 -4.94 -19.36 11.31
N MET A 64 -5.47 -20.32 10.55
CA MET A 64 -6.91 -20.45 10.30
C MET A 64 -7.69 -20.71 11.60
N LEU A 65 -7.15 -21.52 12.50
CA LEU A 65 -7.78 -21.80 13.79
C LEU A 65 -7.83 -20.54 14.66
N SER A 66 -6.76 -19.74 14.73
CA SER A 66 -6.80 -18.43 15.40
C SER A 66 -7.83 -17.48 14.77
N TYR A 67 -7.92 -17.43 13.45
CA TYR A 67 -8.91 -16.61 12.76
C TYR A 67 -10.34 -17.04 13.08
N ALA A 68 -10.62 -18.34 13.08
CA ALA A 68 -11.93 -18.88 13.45
C ALA A 68 -12.31 -18.55 14.89
N LEU A 69 -11.37 -18.71 15.85
CA LEU A 69 -11.60 -18.41 17.26
C LEU A 69 -11.88 -16.91 17.49
N VAL A 70 -11.08 -16.04 16.88
CA VAL A 70 -11.28 -14.58 16.97
C VAL A 70 -12.58 -14.17 16.29
N GLY A 71 -12.91 -14.76 15.13
CA GLY A 71 -14.16 -14.52 14.42
C GLY A 71 -15.39 -14.96 15.20
N ALA A 72 -15.33 -16.12 15.84
CA ALA A 72 -16.37 -16.63 16.72
C ALA A 72 -16.59 -15.67 17.91
N GLY A 73 -15.51 -15.23 18.55
CA GLY A 73 -15.56 -14.30 19.68
C GLY A 73 -16.14 -12.94 19.29
N ILE A 74 -15.65 -12.34 18.22
CA ILE A 74 -16.12 -11.02 17.76
C ILE A 74 -17.55 -11.10 17.20
N GLY A 75 -17.91 -12.18 16.49
CA GLY A 75 -19.28 -12.40 16.01
C GLY A 75 -20.29 -12.58 17.15
N ALA A 76 -19.90 -13.28 18.22
CA ALA A 76 -20.70 -13.43 19.43
C ALA A 76 -20.82 -12.11 20.22
N LEU A 77 -19.74 -11.34 20.33
CA LEU A 77 -19.80 -10.00 20.93
C LEU A 77 -20.65 -9.04 20.08
N GLY A 78 -20.65 -9.22 18.76
CA GLY A 78 -21.49 -8.48 17.83
C GLY A 78 -22.98 -8.61 18.15
N SER A 79 -23.47 -9.81 18.52
CA SER A 79 -24.89 -9.97 18.85
C SER A 79 -25.32 -9.10 20.04
N VAL A 80 -24.50 -9.05 21.09
CA VAL A 80 -24.76 -8.25 22.30
C VAL A 80 -24.65 -6.74 22.01
N LEU A 81 -23.74 -6.36 21.13
CA LEU A 81 -23.42 -4.96 20.84
C LEU A 81 -24.38 -4.32 19.83
N PHE A 82 -24.84 -5.07 18.82
CA PHE A 82 -25.76 -4.57 17.79
C PHE A 82 -27.22 -4.60 18.23
N GLU A 83 -27.63 -5.55 19.07
CA GLU A 83 -28.98 -5.55 19.68
C GLU A 83 -29.17 -4.38 20.68
N GLY A 84 -28.09 -3.83 21.23
CA GLY A 84 -28.11 -2.69 22.15
C GLY A 84 -28.22 -1.30 21.49
N GLY A 85 -28.29 -1.19 20.16
CA GLY A 85 -28.57 0.06 19.43
C GLY A 85 -27.54 1.21 19.52
N GLN A 86 -26.50 1.11 20.35
CA GLN A 86 -25.57 2.23 20.64
C GLN A 86 -24.42 2.41 19.63
N LEU A 87 -24.26 1.52 18.64
CA LEU A 87 -23.04 1.45 17.83
C LEU A 87 -23.15 1.98 16.38
N ALA A 88 -24.31 2.47 15.96
CA ALA A 88 -24.50 3.02 14.61
C ALA A 88 -23.57 4.23 14.30
N GLY A 89 -22.99 4.88 15.31
CA GLY A 89 -22.04 6.01 15.14
C GLY A 89 -20.59 5.77 15.59
N ILE A 90 -20.33 4.87 16.54
CA ILE A 90 -18.99 4.66 17.13
C ILE A 90 -18.09 3.81 16.21
N GLY A 91 -18.69 3.04 15.29
CA GLY A 91 -17.96 2.21 14.33
C GLY A 91 -17.01 3.00 13.41
N SER A 92 -17.33 4.26 13.08
CA SER A 92 -16.51 5.08 12.18
C SER A 92 -15.19 5.51 12.85
N GLU A 93 -15.28 6.10 14.04
CA GLU A 93 -14.11 6.61 14.79
C GLU A 93 -13.16 5.48 15.23
N PHE A 94 -13.71 4.36 15.71
CA PHE A 94 -12.90 3.23 16.13
C PHE A 94 -12.20 2.55 14.94
N ARG A 95 -12.92 2.36 13.82
CA ARG A 95 -12.36 1.83 12.57
C ARG A 95 -11.27 2.74 12.02
N ARG A 96 -11.47 4.05 12.12
CA ARG A 96 -10.50 5.08 11.73
C ARG A 96 -9.26 5.06 12.63
N LEU A 97 -9.40 4.99 13.95
CA LEU A 97 -8.26 4.83 14.86
C LEU A 97 -7.45 3.56 14.56
N MET A 98 -8.13 2.42 14.38
CA MET A 98 -7.48 1.14 14.07
C MET A 98 -6.77 1.17 12.71
N ALA A 99 -7.37 1.80 11.70
CA ALA A 99 -6.74 1.94 10.38
C ALA A 99 -5.54 2.91 10.40
N MET A 100 -5.55 3.95 11.23
CA MET A 100 -4.40 4.84 11.46
C MET A 100 -3.25 4.08 12.12
N ILE A 101 -3.51 3.39 13.23
CA ILE A 101 -2.51 2.57 13.93
C ILE A 101 -1.92 1.54 12.98
N THR A 102 -2.76 0.84 12.22
CA THR A 102 -2.32 -0.16 11.24
C THR A 102 -1.48 0.47 10.13
N GLY A 103 -1.89 1.60 9.56
CA GLY A 103 -1.16 2.31 8.52
C GLY A 103 0.25 2.73 8.97
N ILE A 104 0.36 3.31 10.16
CA ILE A 104 1.65 3.71 10.77
C ILE A 104 2.54 2.48 10.99
N MET A 105 1.98 1.40 11.55
CA MET A 105 2.72 0.16 11.81
C MET A 105 3.21 -0.50 10.52
N LEU A 106 2.40 -0.50 9.45
CA LEU A 106 2.79 -1.02 8.14
C LEU A 106 3.90 -0.20 7.48
N ILE A 107 3.85 1.14 7.61
CA ILE A 107 4.93 2.02 7.14
C ILE A 107 6.21 1.71 7.91
N TRP A 108 6.13 1.58 9.25
CA TRP A 108 7.28 1.23 10.10
C TRP A 108 7.93 -0.10 9.68
N PHE A 109 7.13 -1.17 9.55
CA PHE A 109 7.62 -2.48 9.09
C PHE A 109 8.15 -2.42 7.65
N GLY A 110 7.49 -1.68 6.75
CA GLY A 110 7.93 -1.49 5.37
C GLY A 110 9.30 -0.83 5.27
N LEU A 111 9.55 0.25 6.02
CA LEU A 111 10.86 0.91 6.07
C LEU A 111 11.94 -0.02 6.64
N GLY A 112 11.64 -0.76 7.71
CA GLY A 112 12.55 -1.74 8.31
C GLY A 112 12.98 -2.85 7.34
N GLN A 113 12.10 -3.26 6.43
CA GLN A 113 12.41 -4.25 5.39
C GLN A 113 13.21 -3.67 4.20
N ILE A 114 13.09 -2.38 3.89
CA ILE A 114 13.78 -1.74 2.76
C ILE A 114 15.25 -1.43 3.10
N LYS A 115 15.51 -0.96 4.32
CA LYS A 115 16.87 -0.71 4.84
C LYS A 115 16.95 -0.99 6.35
N PRO A 116 17.53 -2.14 6.75
CA PRO A 116 17.70 -2.50 8.17
C PRO A 116 18.50 -1.48 9.01
N ASN A 117 19.42 -0.73 8.39
CA ASN A 117 20.33 0.20 9.09
C ASN A 117 19.81 1.64 9.23
N TRP A 118 18.56 1.95 8.82
CA TRP A 118 18.05 3.33 8.80
C TRP A 118 16.99 3.64 9.87
N LEU A 119 16.44 2.62 10.53
CA LEU A 119 15.54 2.84 11.65
C LEU A 119 16.35 2.89 12.96
N PRO A 120 16.20 3.94 13.79
CA PRO A 120 16.69 3.87 15.16
C PRO A 120 16.00 2.68 15.83
N HIS A 121 16.79 1.81 16.48
CA HIS A 121 16.26 0.82 17.41
C HIS A 121 15.47 1.58 18.47
N ILE A 122 14.16 1.76 18.30
CA ILE A 122 13.38 2.51 19.29
C ILE A 122 13.29 1.62 20.54
N PRO A 123 13.89 2.03 21.67
CA PRO A 123 13.80 1.32 22.93
C PRO A 123 12.51 1.70 23.67
N VAL A 124 11.39 1.87 22.95
CA VAL A 124 10.17 2.50 23.50
C VAL A 124 9.30 1.50 24.27
N LEU A 125 9.56 0.20 24.18
CA LEU A 125 8.92 -0.82 25.01
C LEU A 125 9.66 -1.10 26.34
N HIS A 126 10.73 -0.37 26.66
CA HIS A 126 11.48 -0.57 27.90
C HIS A 126 10.95 0.14 29.17
N PRO A 127 10.08 1.19 29.14
CA PRO A 127 9.65 1.81 30.39
C PRO A 127 8.35 1.26 31.00
N LEU A 128 7.49 0.57 30.23
CA LEU A 128 6.12 0.27 30.69
C LEU A 128 5.84 -1.19 31.06
N LEU A 129 6.67 -2.15 30.61
CA LEU A 129 6.55 -3.54 31.02
C LEU A 129 7.82 -3.98 31.75
N LYS A 130 7.73 -4.07 33.08
CA LYS A 130 8.74 -4.63 33.98
C LYS A 130 9.46 -5.83 33.32
N SER A 131 10.78 -5.76 33.28
CA SER A 131 11.72 -6.69 32.61
C SER A 131 11.40 -8.18 32.83
N ASN A 132 10.82 -8.54 33.98
CA ASN A 132 10.56 -9.94 34.32
C ASN A 132 9.50 -10.64 33.45
N LEU A 133 8.55 -9.93 32.83
CA LEU A 133 7.51 -10.58 32.02
C LEU A 133 7.95 -10.72 30.55
N HIS A 134 8.59 -9.70 30.00
CA HIS A 134 9.10 -9.73 28.62
C HIS A 134 10.25 -10.73 28.48
N ASP A 135 11.16 -10.81 29.45
CA ASP A 135 12.25 -11.78 29.41
C ASP A 135 11.76 -13.20 29.64
N ARG A 136 10.71 -13.40 30.45
CA ARG A 136 10.10 -14.73 30.64
C ARG A 136 9.25 -15.16 29.44
N LEU A 137 8.56 -14.23 28.78
CA LEU A 137 7.77 -14.50 27.59
C LEU A 137 8.68 -14.70 26.36
N SER A 138 9.75 -13.91 26.23
CA SER A 138 10.73 -14.06 25.15
C SER A 138 11.55 -15.34 25.34
N THR A 139 12.01 -15.64 26.56
CA THR A 139 12.68 -16.91 26.87
C THR A 139 11.72 -18.08 26.74
N GLY A 140 10.43 -17.92 27.06
CA GLY A 140 9.38 -18.92 26.84
C GLY A 140 9.12 -19.19 25.36
N MET A 141 9.01 -18.14 24.54
CA MET A 141 8.89 -18.24 23.08
C MET A 141 10.13 -18.85 22.44
N ILE A 142 11.33 -18.48 22.90
CA ILE A 142 12.60 -19.04 22.44
C ILE A 142 12.68 -20.51 22.84
N LYS A 143 12.40 -20.86 24.10
CA LYS A 143 12.44 -22.23 24.62
C LYS A 143 11.38 -23.13 23.98
N LEU A 144 10.21 -22.59 23.62
CA LEU A 144 9.19 -23.27 22.83
C LEU A 144 9.58 -23.39 21.36
N SER A 145 10.26 -22.38 20.79
CA SER A 145 10.84 -22.42 19.45
C SER A 145 11.99 -23.42 19.33
N TYR A 146 12.67 -23.74 20.43
CA TYR A 146 13.70 -24.79 20.52
C TYR A 146 13.12 -26.19 20.76
N GLN A 147 11.82 -26.34 21.06
CA GLN A 147 11.18 -27.66 21.12
C GLN A 147 10.70 -28.08 19.73
N THR A 148 11.38 -29.06 19.16
CA THR A 148 11.08 -29.66 17.85
C THR A 148 9.98 -30.72 17.96
N LYS A 149 8.77 -30.32 18.39
CA LYS A 149 7.59 -31.19 18.38
C LYS A 149 6.78 -30.93 17.11
N TRP A 150 6.06 -31.95 16.61
CA TRP A 150 5.20 -31.84 15.43
C TRP A 150 4.11 -30.76 15.51
N TRP A 151 3.76 -30.29 16.72
CA TRP A 151 2.80 -29.20 16.96
C TRP A 151 3.42 -27.80 16.90
N THR A 152 4.75 -27.66 16.91
CA THR A 152 5.43 -26.36 16.90
C THR A 152 5.00 -25.44 15.75
N PRO A 153 4.80 -25.93 14.50
CA PRO A 153 4.31 -25.08 13.41
C PRO A 153 2.87 -24.59 13.65
N ILE A 154 2.01 -25.40 14.29
CA ILE A 154 0.63 -25.03 14.60
C ILE A 154 0.60 -23.91 15.63
N PHE A 155 1.39 -24.01 16.71
CA PHE A 155 1.49 -22.94 17.72
C PHE A 155 2.09 -21.64 17.17
N LEU A 156 3.12 -21.75 16.32
CA LEU A 156 3.66 -20.59 15.61
C LEU A 156 2.59 -19.95 14.71
N GLY A 157 1.81 -20.78 14.02
CA GLY A 157 0.70 -20.34 13.19
C GLY A 157 -0.39 -19.64 13.98
N MET A 158 -0.74 -20.17 15.16
CA MET A 158 -1.73 -19.59 16.04
C MET A 158 -1.30 -18.21 16.54
N THR A 159 -0.09 -18.12 17.11
CA THR A 159 0.48 -16.86 17.63
C THR A 159 0.63 -15.82 16.52
N TRP A 160 1.08 -16.24 15.35
CA TRP A 160 1.18 -15.37 14.18
C TRP A 160 -0.18 -14.95 13.62
N GLY A 161 -1.19 -15.82 13.70
CA GLY A 161 -2.57 -15.51 13.34
C GLY A 161 -3.23 -14.45 14.24
N LEU A 162 -2.65 -14.13 15.40
CA LEU A 162 -3.13 -13.03 16.23
C LEU A 162 -2.53 -11.67 15.82
N MET A 163 -1.59 -11.63 14.87
CA MET A 163 -1.03 -10.37 14.39
C MET A 163 -2.10 -9.53 13.69
N PRO A 164 -2.37 -8.30 14.16
CA PRO A 164 -3.35 -7.43 13.54
C PRO A 164 -2.83 -6.91 12.19
N CYS A 165 -3.65 -7.02 11.15
CA CYS A 165 -3.39 -6.38 9.84
C CYS A 165 -4.68 -5.81 9.24
N GLY A 166 -4.56 -4.83 8.35
CA GLY A 166 -5.72 -4.05 7.87
C GLY A 166 -6.78 -4.91 7.17
N PHE A 167 -6.35 -5.90 6.39
CA PHE A 167 -7.26 -6.85 5.75
C PHE A 167 -7.93 -7.80 6.75
N LEU A 168 -7.20 -8.22 7.78
CA LEU A 168 -7.76 -9.04 8.85
C LEU A 168 -8.81 -8.25 9.64
N TYR A 169 -8.55 -6.96 9.93
CA TYR A 169 -9.55 -6.10 10.56
C TYR A 169 -10.80 -5.91 9.72
N ALA A 170 -10.66 -5.72 8.40
CA ALA A 170 -11.83 -5.63 7.51
C ALA A 170 -12.69 -6.90 7.57
N ALA A 171 -12.06 -8.08 7.59
CA ALA A 171 -12.75 -9.35 7.75
C ALA A 171 -13.35 -9.53 9.16
N GLN A 172 -12.67 -9.09 10.22
CA GLN A 172 -13.17 -9.14 11.60
C GLN A 172 -14.36 -8.21 11.84
N ILE A 173 -14.36 -7.02 11.24
CA ILE A 173 -15.54 -6.12 11.27
C ILE A 173 -16.70 -6.79 10.55
N LYS A 174 -16.46 -7.42 9.39
CA LYS A 174 -17.51 -8.14 8.69
C LYS A 174 -18.03 -9.35 9.49
N ALA A 175 -17.16 -10.04 10.23
CA ALA A 175 -17.56 -11.09 11.15
C ALA A 175 -18.39 -10.54 12.33
N ALA A 176 -18.06 -9.35 12.86
CA ALA A 176 -18.85 -8.68 13.88
C ALA A 176 -20.27 -8.35 13.41
N GLU A 177 -20.41 -7.88 12.16
CA GLU A 177 -21.71 -7.59 11.52
C GLU A 177 -22.62 -8.82 11.41
N THR A 178 -22.06 -10.05 11.41
CA THR A 178 -22.88 -11.26 11.33
C THR A 178 -23.67 -11.54 12.61
N SER A 179 -23.33 -10.87 13.72
CA SER A 179 -23.99 -10.98 15.04
C SER A 179 -24.31 -12.42 15.46
N ASN A 180 -23.47 -13.37 15.06
CA ASN A 180 -23.66 -14.79 15.30
C ASN A 180 -22.29 -15.49 15.39
N LEU A 181 -22.11 -16.31 16.43
CA LEU A 181 -20.86 -17.03 16.70
C LEU A 181 -20.42 -17.91 15.52
N TRP A 182 -21.36 -18.68 14.95
CA TRP A 182 -21.07 -19.63 13.86
C TRP A 182 -20.79 -18.90 12.55
N MET A 183 -21.54 -17.86 12.24
CA MET A 183 -21.33 -17.08 11.01
C MET A 183 -20.06 -16.21 11.10
N GLY A 184 -19.71 -15.70 12.27
CA GLY A 184 -18.44 -15.01 12.51
C GLY A 184 -17.24 -15.93 12.32
N ALA A 185 -17.32 -17.16 12.85
CA ALA A 185 -16.30 -18.20 12.63
C ALA A 185 -16.19 -18.59 11.15
N ALA A 186 -17.32 -18.84 10.48
CA ALA A 186 -17.37 -19.20 9.06
C ALA A 186 -16.79 -18.09 8.16
N THR A 187 -17.07 -16.82 8.49
CA THR A 187 -16.54 -15.65 7.79
C THR A 187 -15.02 -15.60 7.84
N MET A 188 -14.44 -15.80 9.03
CA MET A 188 -13.00 -15.78 9.21
C MET A 188 -12.31 -17.04 8.66
N LEU A 189 -13.00 -18.17 8.66
CA LEU A 189 -12.53 -19.38 7.98
C LEU A 189 -12.50 -19.19 6.46
N ALA A 190 -13.53 -18.56 5.87
CA ALA A 190 -13.53 -18.22 4.46
C ALA A 190 -12.38 -17.28 4.09
N PHE A 191 -12.16 -16.23 4.90
CA PHE A 191 -10.98 -15.36 4.76
C PHE A 191 -9.68 -16.16 4.82
N GLY A 192 -9.50 -16.99 5.85
CA GLY A 192 -8.31 -17.83 6.04
C GLY A 192 -8.08 -18.78 4.87
N SER A 193 -9.13 -19.41 4.35
CA SER A 193 -9.06 -20.30 3.19
C SER A 193 -8.61 -19.57 1.92
N GLY A 194 -9.01 -18.31 1.74
CA GLY A 194 -8.55 -17.46 0.65
C GLY A 194 -7.07 -17.10 0.75
N THR A 195 -6.53 -16.95 1.96
CA THR A 195 -5.10 -16.65 2.17
C THR A 195 -4.18 -17.86 1.96
N LEU A 196 -4.71 -19.08 2.15
CA LEU A 196 -3.97 -20.34 2.13
C LEU A 196 -3.25 -20.63 0.79
N PRO A 197 -3.89 -20.57 -0.40
CA PRO A 197 -3.22 -20.86 -1.66
C PRO A 197 -2.08 -19.90 -1.93
N THR A 198 -2.25 -18.62 -1.59
CA THR A 198 -1.19 -17.61 -1.74
C THR A 198 -0.02 -17.88 -0.80
N MET A 199 -0.28 -18.16 0.48
CA MET A 199 0.79 -18.45 1.46
C MET A 199 1.57 -19.73 1.15
N LEU A 200 0.88 -20.79 0.72
CA LEU A 200 1.54 -22.02 0.26
C LEU A 200 2.36 -21.78 -1.01
N GLY A 201 1.81 -21.05 -1.97
CA GLY A 201 2.50 -20.68 -3.20
C GLY A 201 3.80 -19.92 -2.92
N VAL A 202 3.79 -19.02 -1.94
CA VAL A 202 4.98 -18.25 -1.53
C VAL A 202 5.99 -19.13 -0.81
N GLY A 203 5.55 -20.00 0.10
CA GLY A 203 6.44 -20.95 0.80
C GLY A 203 7.17 -21.87 -0.17
N VAL A 204 6.48 -22.37 -1.19
CA VAL A 204 7.06 -23.21 -2.26
C VAL A 204 7.95 -22.39 -3.19
N SER A 205 7.48 -21.24 -3.67
CA SER A 205 8.23 -20.44 -4.64
C SER A 205 9.54 -19.92 -4.06
N THR A 206 9.52 -19.53 -2.78
CA THR A 206 10.73 -19.03 -2.10
C THR A 206 11.75 -20.12 -1.81
N SER A 207 11.36 -21.40 -1.74
CA SER A 207 12.30 -22.51 -1.57
C SER A 207 13.00 -22.90 -2.88
N LEU A 208 12.41 -22.56 -4.03
CA LEU A 208 12.98 -22.74 -5.37
C LEU A 208 13.89 -21.58 -5.82
N ILE A 209 13.88 -20.46 -5.08
CA ILE A 209 14.58 -19.21 -5.46
C ILE A 209 15.94 -19.10 -4.77
N SER A 210 16.96 -18.63 -5.50
CA SER A 210 18.32 -18.40 -4.98
C SER A 210 18.38 -17.30 -3.89
N LYS A 211 19.38 -17.38 -3.01
CA LYS A 211 19.56 -16.48 -1.85
C LYS A 211 19.55 -14.99 -2.24
N ASP A 212 20.15 -14.63 -3.37
CA ASP A 212 20.20 -13.24 -3.84
C ASP A 212 18.84 -12.72 -4.31
N ARG A 213 18.09 -13.55 -5.05
CA ARG A 213 16.73 -13.22 -5.52
C ARG A 213 15.74 -13.13 -4.35
N ARG A 214 15.94 -13.93 -3.31
CA ARG A 214 15.15 -13.87 -2.07
C ARG A 214 15.35 -12.55 -1.32
N SER A 215 16.58 -12.01 -1.27
CA SER A 215 16.84 -10.69 -0.68
C SER A 215 16.15 -9.56 -1.46
N GLN A 216 16.13 -9.65 -2.79
CA GLN A 216 15.42 -8.71 -3.67
C GLN A 216 13.91 -8.80 -3.48
N LEU A 217 13.37 -10.00 -3.29
CA LEU A 217 11.96 -10.25 -3.05
C LEU A 217 11.48 -9.64 -1.73
N PHE A 218 12.26 -9.78 -0.64
CA PHE A 218 11.94 -9.17 0.64
C PHE A 218 12.02 -7.65 0.59
N ARG A 219 12.99 -7.09 -0.13
CA ARG A 219 13.07 -5.64 -0.35
C ARG A 219 11.88 -5.12 -1.17
N LEU A 220 11.43 -5.87 -2.18
CA LEU A 220 10.21 -5.56 -2.95
C LEU A 220 8.97 -5.64 -2.05
N GLY A 221 8.88 -6.67 -1.21
CA GLY A 221 7.82 -6.84 -0.22
C GLY A 221 7.73 -5.67 0.78
N GLY A 222 8.88 -5.14 1.21
CA GLY A 222 8.96 -3.92 2.02
C GLY A 222 8.39 -2.69 1.31
N TRP A 223 8.73 -2.48 0.03
CA TRP A 223 8.14 -1.40 -0.78
C TRP A 223 6.62 -1.53 -0.95
N VAL A 224 6.14 -2.75 -1.23
CA VAL A 224 4.69 -3.01 -1.34
C VAL A 224 3.98 -2.75 -0.01
N THR A 225 4.57 -3.19 1.11
CA THR A 225 4.00 -2.98 2.45
C THR A 225 3.97 -1.50 2.82
N LEU A 226 5.03 -0.75 2.49
CA LEU A 226 5.10 0.70 2.68
C LEU A 226 3.99 1.41 1.88
N VAL A 227 3.83 1.07 0.59
CA VAL A 227 2.78 1.65 -0.26
C VAL A 227 1.38 1.34 0.29
N ILE A 228 1.12 0.11 0.72
CA ILE A 228 -0.17 -0.29 1.32
C ILE A 228 -0.41 0.48 2.63
N GLY A 229 0.61 0.63 3.48
CA GLY A 229 0.53 1.39 4.72
C GLY A 229 0.24 2.88 4.47
N THR A 230 0.92 3.49 3.49
CA THR A 230 0.65 4.86 3.06
C THR A 230 -0.77 5.01 2.53
N ILE A 231 -1.22 4.15 1.62
CA ILE A 231 -2.60 4.20 1.09
C ILE A 231 -3.63 4.05 2.22
N THR A 232 -3.38 3.15 3.17
CA THR A 232 -4.25 2.94 4.33
C THR A 232 -4.34 4.20 5.19
N LEU A 233 -3.22 4.87 5.45
CA LEU A 233 -3.19 6.11 6.21
C LEU A 233 -3.91 7.24 5.47
N LEU A 234 -3.65 7.38 4.17
CA LEU A 234 -4.27 8.38 3.30
C LEU A 234 -5.79 8.21 3.20
N ARG A 235 -6.29 6.97 3.30
CA ARG A 235 -7.73 6.67 3.28
C ARG A 235 -8.42 6.95 4.62
N THR A 236 -7.67 7.04 5.71
CA THR A 236 -8.22 7.02 7.07
C THR A 236 -8.44 8.41 7.67
N GLY A 237 -7.86 9.48 7.10
CA GLY A 237 -8.14 10.84 7.54
C GLY A 237 -9.56 11.26 7.18
N ASP A 238 -10.46 11.36 8.16
CA ASP A 238 -11.74 12.06 8.00
C ASP A 238 -11.52 13.53 7.65
N THR A 239 -12.48 14.09 6.92
CA THR A 239 -12.54 15.42 6.27
C THR A 239 -11.96 15.45 4.85
N THR A 240 -12.84 15.17 3.87
CA THR A 240 -13.05 15.92 2.60
C THR A 240 -11.86 16.28 1.68
N VAL A 241 -10.62 15.99 2.05
CA VAL A 241 -9.40 16.32 1.30
C VAL A 241 -8.92 15.08 0.58
N ASP A 242 -8.95 15.09 -0.74
CA ASP A 242 -8.39 14.00 -1.55
C ASP A 242 -6.86 14.03 -1.54
N TYR A 243 -6.26 13.34 -0.57
CA TYR A 243 -4.80 13.22 -0.49
C TYR A 243 -4.19 12.52 -1.72
N THR A 244 -4.94 11.65 -2.39
CA THR A 244 -4.51 10.96 -3.62
C THR A 244 -4.31 11.94 -4.77
N GLY A 245 -5.19 12.96 -4.90
CA GLY A 245 -5.06 14.04 -5.88
C GLY A 245 -3.87 14.95 -5.59
N HIS A 246 -3.69 15.35 -4.33
CA HIS A 246 -2.54 16.16 -3.90
C HIS A 246 -1.21 15.44 -4.10
N ALA A 247 -1.14 14.17 -3.71
CA ALA A 247 0.05 13.35 -3.87
C ALA A 247 0.39 13.14 -5.36
N ALA A 248 -0.62 12.95 -6.21
CA ALA A 248 -0.43 12.85 -7.66
C ALA A 248 0.18 14.14 -8.24
N LEU A 249 -0.41 15.30 -7.93
CA LEU A 249 0.07 16.61 -8.37
C LEU A 249 1.50 16.89 -7.87
N PHE A 250 1.76 16.63 -6.59
CA PHE A 250 3.09 16.81 -6.00
C PHE A 250 4.13 15.91 -6.67
N CYS A 251 3.85 14.61 -6.84
CA CYS A 251 4.74 13.68 -7.54
C CYS A 251 5.00 14.11 -8.99
N LEU A 252 3.99 14.63 -9.69
CA LEU A 252 4.12 15.13 -11.06
C LEU A 252 5.01 16.38 -11.12
N MET A 253 4.80 17.35 -10.23
CA MET A 253 5.66 18.55 -10.12
C MET A 253 7.10 18.17 -9.80
N LEU A 254 7.32 17.24 -8.87
CA LEU A 254 8.64 16.78 -8.48
C LEU A 254 9.34 16.05 -9.64
N ALA A 255 8.62 15.21 -10.39
CA ALA A 255 9.15 14.55 -11.58
C ALA A 255 9.58 15.56 -12.68
N LEU A 256 8.85 16.67 -12.82
CA LEU A 256 9.13 17.73 -13.79
C LEU A 256 10.28 18.67 -13.34
N ILE A 257 10.37 18.95 -12.03
CA ILE A 257 11.45 19.75 -11.42
C ILE A 257 12.75 18.96 -11.24
N ALA A 258 12.72 17.62 -11.28
CA ALA A 258 13.89 16.79 -11.03
C ALA A 258 15.11 17.22 -11.85
N ARG A 259 14.93 17.58 -13.13
CA ARG A 259 16.02 18.00 -14.01
C ARG A 259 16.56 19.40 -13.70
N PRO A 260 15.74 20.45 -13.46
CA PRO A 260 16.26 21.74 -13.02
C PRO A 260 16.96 21.70 -11.66
N ILE A 261 16.38 21.00 -10.68
CA ILE A 261 16.89 20.99 -9.30
C ILE A 261 18.09 20.05 -9.09
N SER A 262 18.44 19.22 -10.08
CA SER A 262 19.49 18.20 -9.97
C SER A 262 20.85 18.72 -9.50
N ASN A 263 21.13 20.01 -9.72
CA ASN A 263 22.38 20.64 -9.33
C ASN A 263 22.44 20.90 -7.81
N LEU A 264 21.30 21.10 -7.15
CA LEU A 264 21.20 21.32 -5.71
C LEU A 264 20.76 20.03 -4.97
N TRP A 265 19.92 19.21 -5.60
CA TRP A 265 19.41 17.97 -5.01
C TRP A 265 19.26 16.87 -6.06
N ALA A 266 20.13 15.85 -5.97
CA ALA A 266 20.19 14.76 -6.96
C ALA A 266 19.17 13.62 -6.74
N ALA A 267 18.56 13.50 -5.55
CA ALA A 267 17.67 12.39 -5.24
C ALA A 267 16.41 12.33 -6.14
N PRO A 268 15.73 13.44 -6.47
CA PRO A 268 14.61 13.46 -7.43
C PRO A 268 14.95 12.88 -8.81
N MET A 269 16.17 13.10 -9.31
CA MET A 269 16.60 12.58 -10.61
C MET A 269 16.72 11.05 -10.61
N ARG A 270 17.19 10.46 -9.49
CA ARG A 270 17.33 9.01 -9.36
C ARG A 270 15.98 8.30 -9.41
N TYR A 271 14.93 8.93 -8.89
CA TYR A 271 13.59 8.34 -8.81
C TYR A 271 12.58 8.96 -9.78
N ARG A 272 13.02 9.74 -10.77
CA ARG A 272 12.13 10.48 -11.69
C ARG A 272 11.08 9.60 -12.37
N ARG A 273 11.46 8.40 -12.83
CA ARG A 273 10.52 7.46 -13.46
C ARG A 273 9.47 6.96 -12.47
N ALA A 274 9.91 6.58 -11.26
CA ALA A 274 9.02 6.12 -10.21
C ALA A 274 8.05 7.22 -9.75
N LEU A 275 8.50 8.47 -9.66
CA LEU A 275 7.65 9.62 -9.34
C LEU A 275 6.60 9.87 -10.43
N GLY A 276 6.97 9.77 -11.72
CA GLY A 276 6.02 9.92 -12.83
C GLY A 276 4.97 8.81 -12.91
N VAL A 277 5.39 7.55 -12.77
CA VAL A 277 4.46 6.39 -12.73
C VAL A 277 3.59 6.44 -11.46
N GLY A 278 4.18 6.81 -10.32
CA GLY A 278 3.47 7.02 -9.07
C GLY A 278 2.39 8.09 -9.18
N ALA A 279 2.70 9.23 -9.81
CA ALA A 279 1.72 10.28 -10.08
C ALA A 279 0.55 9.78 -10.94
N PHE A 280 0.82 8.97 -11.97
CA PHE A 280 -0.23 8.38 -12.80
C PHE A 280 -1.12 7.40 -12.01
N VAL A 281 -0.52 6.46 -11.27
CA VAL A 281 -1.28 5.49 -10.46
C VAL A 281 -2.14 6.20 -9.42
N LEU A 282 -1.60 7.20 -8.74
CA LEU A 282 -2.34 8.00 -7.76
C LEU A 282 -3.49 8.79 -8.42
N SER A 283 -3.29 9.29 -9.65
CA SER A 283 -4.35 9.97 -10.42
C SER A 283 -5.48 9.02 -10.81
N VAL A 284 -5.17 7.77 -11.19
CA VAL A 284 -6.18 6.74 -11.47
C VAL A 284 -6.96 6.41 -10.20
N VAL A 285 -6.27 6.21 -9.06
CA VAL A 285 -6.93 5.95 -7.77
C VAL A 285 -7.83 7.11 -7.36
N HIS A 286 -7.37 8.35 -7.49
CA HIS A 286 -8.17 9.56 -7.24
C HIS A 286 -9.42 9.60 -8.13
N THR A 287 -9.27 9.37 -9.44
CA THR A 287 -10.38 9.40 -10.39
C THR A 287 -11.42 8.33 -10.08
N THR A 288 -10.99 7.09 -9.83
CA THR A 288 -11.91 6.00 -9.47
C THR A 288 -12.63 6.28 -8.16
N HIS A 289 -11.93 6.82 -7.16
CA HIS A 289 -12.53 7.20 -5.89
C HIS A 289 -13.59 8.29 -6.05
N MET A 290 -13.34 9.30 -6.89
CA MET A 290 -14.31 10.36 -7.19
C MET A 290 -15.50 9.88 -8.02
N ILE A 291 -15.29 8.98 -8.98
CA ILE A 291 -16.40 8.38 -9.75
C ILE A 291 -17.32 7.57 -8.82
N GLU A 292 -16.74 6.80 -7.90
CA GLU A 292 -17.52 6.08 -6.90
C GLU A 292 -18.26 7.08 -5.98
N HIS A 293 -17.53 7.99 -5.32
CA HIS A 293 -18.10 8.81 -4.27
C HIS A 293 -19.06 9.89 -4.79
N SER A 294 -18.75 10.54 -5.92
CA SER A 294 -19.52 11.68 -6.44
C SER A 294 -20.54 11.30 -7.52
N LEU A 295 -20.22 10.30 -8.36
CA LEU A 295 -21.09 9.89 -9.46
C LEU A 295 -21.84 8.58 -9.18
N GLN A 296 -21.41 7.76 -8.21
CA GLN A 296 -21.96 6.42 -7.95
C GLN A 296 -22.04 5.58 -9.24
N TRP A 297 -21.04 5.73 -10.13
CA TRP A 297 -21.00 5.16 -11.48
C TRP A 297 -22.14 5.59 -12.43
N ASN A 298 -22.96 6.55 -12.05
CA ASN A 298 -23.99 7.13 -12.89
C ASN A 298 -23.47 8.35 -13.66
N PHE A 299 -22.97 8.10 -14.87
CA PHE A 299 -22.45 9.17 -15.74
C PHE A 299 -23.51 10.16 -16.22
N ALA A 300 -24.81 9.84 -16.13
CA ALA A 300 -25.86 10.81 -16.46
C ALA A 300 -25.86 11.98 -15.46
N ALA A 301 -25.45 11.74 -14.21
CA ALA A 301 -25.33 12.77 -13.17
C ALA A 301 -24.33 13.87 -13.54
N PHE A 302 -23.35 13.59 -14.43
CA PHE A 302 -22.39 14.57 -14.92
C PHE A 302 -23.06 15.83 -15.49
N TRP A 303 -24.18 15.66 -16.20
CA TRP A 303 -24.85 16.77 -16.87
C TRP A 303 -25.58 17.72 -15.90
N PHE A 304 -25.88 17.24 -14.69
CA PHE A 304 -26.60 17.99 -13.67
C PHE A 304 -25.68 18.89 -12.83
N PHE A 305 -24.35 18.73 -12.93
CA PHE A 305 -23.42 19.59 -12.20
C PHE A 305 -23.28 20.99 -12.82
N PRO A 306 -23.01 22.02 -11.99
CA PRO A 306 -22.68 23.36 -12.47
C PRO A 306 -21.52 23.36 -13.48
N ALA A 307 -21.51 24.35 -14.39
CA ALA A 307 -20.55 24.39 -15.50
C ALA A 307 -19.08 24.37 -15.04
N GLU A 308 -18.76 25.04 -13.93
CA GLU A 308 -17.43 25.08 -13.33
C GLU A 308 -16.89 23.68 -12.97
N PHE A 309 -17.70 22.84 -12.32
CA PHE A 309 -17.32 21.47 -11.97
C PHE A 309 -17.23 20.57 -13.20
N ARG A 310 -18.09 20.76 -14.21
CA ARG A 310 -18.02 20.03 -15.48
C ARG A 310 -16.72 20.29 -16.22
N TRP A 311 -16.30 21.56 -16.30
CA TRP A 311 -15.02 21.93 -16.91
C TRP A 311 -13.82 21.44 -16.09
N GLY A 312 -13.91 21.49 -14.76
CA GLY A 312 -12.90 20.91 -13.87
C GLY A 312 -12.73 19.41 -14.10
N MET A 313 -13.82 18.64 -14.05
CA MET A 313 -13.80 17.19 -14.29
C MET A 313 -13.28 16.83 -15.69
N ALA A 314 -13.71 17.56 -16.72
CA ALA A 314 -13.23 17.36 -18.10
C ALA A 314 -11.72 17.62 -18.22
N ALA A 315 -11.20 18.70 -17.62
CA ALA A 315 -9.78 18.99 -17.62
C ALA A 315 -8.95 17.90 -16.92
N GLY A 316 -9.44 17.37 -15.79
CA GLY A 316 -8.82 16.25 -15.08
C GLY A 316 -8.77 14.97 -15.92
N ALA A 317 -9.88 14.63 -16.60
CA ALA A 317 -9.95 13.47 -17.49
C ALA A 317 -8.96 13.59 -18.67
N VAL A 318 -8.89 14.77 -19.31
CA VAL A 318 -7.93 15.02 -20.40
C VAL A 318 -6.49 14.95 -19.89
N ALA A 319 -6.19 15.49 -18.71
CA ALA A 319 -4.86 15.38 -18.10
C ALA A 319 -4.44 13.91 -17.90
N LEU A 320 -5.35 13.08 -17.40
CA LEU A 320 -5.10 11.64 -17.19
C LEU A 320 -4.83 10.91 -18.52
N ILE A 321 -5.60 11.22 -19.56
CA ILE A 321 -5.40 10.66 -20.92
C ILE A 321 -4.02 11.05 -21.45
N LEU A 322 -3.61 12.32 -21.30
CA LEU A 322 -2.29 12.79 -21.75
C LEU A 322 -1.13 12.15 -20.99
N MET A 323 -1.31 11.78 -19.72
CA MET A 323 -0.29 11.09 -18.92
C MET A 323 -0.20 9.59 -19.24
N THR A 324 -1.27 8.98 -19.76
CA THR A 324 -1.36 7.53 -19.97
C THR A 324 -0.25 6.99 -20.88
N PRO A 325 0.04 7.58 -22.06
CA PRO A 325 1.13 7.12 -22.91
C PRO A 325 2.50 7.19 -22.22
N ALA A 326 2.76 8.22 -21.42
CA ALA A 326 4.03 8.38 -20.71
C ALA A 326 4.20 7.32 -19.60
N ALA A 327 3.11 6.93 -18.92
CA ALA A 327 3.11 5.86 -17.93
C ALA A 327 3.30 4.48 -18.57
N LEU A 328 2.58 4.18 -19.65
CA LEU A 328 2.65 2.88 -20.35
C LEU A 328 4.02 2.65 -21.03
N THR A 329 4.66 3.72 -21.53
CA THR A 329 5.98 3.65 -22.18
C THR A 329 7.16 3.74 -21.21
N SER A 330 6.92 3.60 -19.90
CA SER A 330 7.96 3.63 -18.85
C SER A 330 8.82 2.36 -18.76
N TRP A 331 8.52 1.33 -19.57
CA TRP A 331 9.29 0.10 -19.65
C TRP A 331 10.59 0.28 -20.45
N GLU A 332 11.71 -0.27 -19.97
CA GLU A 332 13.04 -0.06 -20.58
C GLU A 332 13.17 -0.58 -22.01
N SER A 333 12.33 -1.56 -22.38
CA SER A 333 12.26 -2.14 -23.73
C SER A 333 11.65 -1.16 -24.74
N LEU A 334 10.59 -0.44 -24.35
CA LEU A 334 9.91 0.52 -25.20
C LEU A 334 10.72 1.80 -25.39
N GLN A 335 11.55 2.17 -24.42
CA GLN A 335 12.45 3.32 -24.52
C GLN A 335 13.48 3.16 -25.66
N LYS A 336 14.03 1.95 -25.84
CA LYS A 336 15.03 1.69 -26.90
C LYS A 336 14.41 1.67 -28.31
N SER A 337 13.15 1.27 -28.44
CA SER A 337 12.46 1.15 -29.73
C SER A 337 11.93 2.49 -30.27
N TRP A 338 11.63 3.47 -29.40
CA TRP A 338 10.86 4.66 -29.78
C TRP A 338 11.67 5.97 -29.97
N GLY A 339 12.97 5.95 -29.70
CA GLY A 339 13.92 7.02 -30.07
C GLY A 339 13.42 8.46 -29.81
N LYS A 340 13.29 9.28 -30.86
CA LYS A 340 12.85 10.69 -30.77
C LYS A 340 11.39 10.86 -30.34
N ARG A 341 10.49 9.92 -30.69
CA ARG A 341 9.05 9.97 -30.33
C ARG A 341 8.85 9.76 -28.82
N TRP A 342 9.74 9.02 -28.17
CA TRP A 342 9.72 8.83 -26.71
C TRP A 342 9.84 10.17 -25.95
N ARG A 343 10.70 11.08 -26.44
CA ARG A 343 10.85 12.42 -25.84
C ARG A 343 9.58 13.28 -26.04
N GLN A 344 8.89 13.14 -27.17
CA GLN A 344 7.63 13.85 -27.44
C GLN A 344 6.51 13.36 -26.52
N ILE A 345 6.42 12.05 -26.29
CA ILE A 345 5.43 11.45 -25.37
C ILE A 345 5.62 11.97 -23.94
N HIS A 346 6.86 12.03 -23.46
CA HIS A 346 7.14 12.60 -22.12
C HIS A 346 7.00 14.12 -22.06
N LEU A 347 6.89 14.81 -23.19
CA LEU A 347 6.57 16.24 -23.23
C LEU A 347 5.09 16.49 -22.89
N LEU A 348 4.20 15.53 -23.17
CA LEU A 348 2.77 15.61 -22.86
C LEU A 348 2.49 15.73 -21.34
N SER A 349 3.46 15.39 -20.49
CA SER A 349 3.36 15.63 -19.05
C SER A 349 3.29 17.12 -18.68
N VAL A 350 3.72 18.03 -19.57
CA VAL A 350 3.60 19.49 -19.37
C VAL A 350 2.16 19.98 -19.50
N PRO A 351 1.45 19.75 -20.63
CA PRO A 351 0.05 20.11 -20.73
C PRO A 351 -0.80 19.33 -19.71
N ALA A 352 -0.43 18.11 -19.35
CA ALA A 352 -1.09 17.38 -18.27
C ALA A 352 -0.97 18.11 -16.92
N LEU A 353 0.21 18.62 -16.54
CA LEU A 353 0.36 19.41 -15.31
C LEU A 353 -0.54 20.65 -15.35
N LEU A 354 -0.54 21.40 -16.46
CA LEU A 354 -1.38 22.58 -16.61
C LEU A 354 -2.87 22.27 -16.46
N LEU A 355 -3.36 21.21 -17.12
CA LEU A 355 -4.75 20.78 -17.03
C LEU A 355 -5.10 20.27 -15.63
N SER A 356 -4.18 19.57 -14.95
CA SER A 356 -4.39 19.09 -13.58
C SER A 356 -4.43 20.23 -12.56
N THR A 357 -3.59 21.27 -12.73
CA THR A 357 -3.65 22.49 -11.91
C THR A 357 -4.93 23.27 -12.20
N PHE A 358 -5.34 23.37 -13.46
CA PHE A 358 -6.60 24.02 -13.85
C PHE A 358 -7.81 23.29 -13.25
N HIS A 359 -7.83 21.96 -13.30
CA HIS A 359 -8.81 21.12 -12.61
C HIS A 359 -8.86 21.42 -11.09
N ALA A 360 -7.71 21.44 -10.41
CA ALA A 360 -7.64 21.72 -8.98
C ALA A 360 -8.12 23.14 -8.62
N VAL A 361 -7.79 24.14 -9.45
CA VAL A 361 -8.22 25.54 -9.25
C VAL A 361 -9.73 25.70 -9.49
N LEU A 362 -10.30 25.05 -10.51
CA LEU A 362 -11.74 25.11 -10.79
C LEU A 362 -12.57 24.42 -9.72
N ILE A 363 -12.08 23.32 -9.14
CA ILE A 363 -12.75 22.65 -8.02
C ILE A 363 -12.62 23.47 -6.72
N GLY A 364 -11.60 24.33 -6.62
CA GLY A 364 -11.53 25.40 -5.63
C GLY A 364 -11.36 24.88 -4.20
N SER A 365 -12.20 25.36 -3.27
CA SER A 365 -12.11 24.99 -1.85
C SER A 365 -12.46 23.53 -1.57
N HIS A 366 -13.25 22.90 -2.45
CA HIS A 366 -13.53 21.46 -2.39
C HIS A 366 -12.29 20.60 -2.62
N TYR A 367 -11.33 21.07 -3.43
CA TYR A 367 -10.05 20.38 -3.59
C TYR A 367 -9.30 20.35 -2.26
N LEU A 368 -9.33 21.44 -1.50
CA LEU A 368 -8.74 21.55 -0.15
C LEU A 368 -9.66 21.01 0.96
N GLY A 369 -10.72 20.30 0.60
CA GLY A 369 -11.65 19.66 1.52
C GLY A 369 -12.43 20.59 2.42
N SER A 370 -12.74 21.81 1.99
CA SER A 370 -13.69 22.67 2.71
C SER A 370 -14.95 22.93 1.90
N LEU A 371 -16.10 22.82 2.58
CA LEU A 371 -17.42 23.17 2.05
C LEU A 371 -17.64 24.68 2.00
N GLU A 372 -16.88 25.46 2.78
CA GLU A 372 -16.91 26.92 2.77
C GLU A 372 -15.69 27.53 2.09
N SER A 373 -15.93 28.57 1.29
CA SER A 373 -14.90 29.35 0.62
C SER A 373 -14.24 30.33 1.59
N THR A 374 -13.33 29.84 2.42
CA THR A 374 -12.50 30.71 3.28
C THR A 374 -11.41 31.44 2.48
N TRP A 375 -10.96 32.59 2.98
CA TRP A 375 -9.83 33.34 2.40
C TRP A 375 -8.54 32.50 2.34
N ALA A 376 -8.33 31.62 3.32
CA ALA A 376 -7.19 30.71 3.36
C ALA A 376 -7.19 29.73 2.16
N ASN A 377 -8.36 29.23 1.76
CA ASN A 377 -8.46 28.26 0.67
C ASN A 377 -8.34 28.93 -0.71
N LYS A 378 -8.80 30.18 -0.84
CA LYS A 378 -8.51 31.01 -2.02
C LYS A 378 -7.01 31.32 -2.13
N LEU A 379 -6.34 31.61 -1.01
CA LEU A 379 -4.90 31.85 -1.01
C LEU A 379 -4.12 30.57 -1.37
N ALA A 380 -4.50 29.42 -0.81
CA ALA A 380 -3.85 28.14 -1.09
C ALA A 380 -4.00 27.68 -2.55
N THR A 381 -5.16 27.86 -3.16
CA THR A 381 -5.37 27.60 -4.61
C THR A 381 -4.56 28.56 -5.49
N LEU A 382 -4.43 29.82 -5.09
CA LEU A 382 -3.59 30.80 -5.79
C LEU A 382 -2.10 30.45 -5.67
N LEU A 383 -1.63 30.02 -4.49
CA LEU A 383 -0.28 29.51 -4.27
C LEU A 383 0.02 28.26 -5.10
N LEU A 384 -0.95 27.35 -5.28
CA LEU A 384 -0.82 26.18 -6.17
C LEU A 384 -0.61 26.61 -7.63
N GLY A 385 -1.33 27.64 -8.09
CA GLY A 385 -1.11 28.24 -9.41
C GLY A 385 0.29 28.85 -9.56
N ILE A 386 0.73 29.64 -8.57
CA ILE A 386 2.08 30.26 -8.56
C ILE A 386 3.19 29.19 -8.56
N THR A 387 3.06 28.15 -7.74
CA THR A 387 4.07 27.08 -7.69
C THR A 387 4.15 26.31 -9.01
N THR A 388 3.00 26.05 -9.66
CA THR A 388 2.94 25.45 -11.00
C THR A 388 3.66 26.32 -12.04
N LEU A 389 3.42 27.64 -12.04
CA LEU A 389 4.12 28.58 -12.92
C LEU A 389 5.63 28.61 -12.64
N GLY A 390 6.04 28.58 -11.37
CA GLY A 390 7.44 28.48 -10.96
C GLY A 390 8.13 27.21 -11.48
N VAL A 391 7.46 26.06 -11.39
CA VAL A 391 7.93 24.78 -11.97
C VAL A 391 8.20 24.91 -13.47
N LEU A 392 7.26 25.51 -14.20
CA LEU A 392 7.34 25.66 -15.66
C LEU A 392 8.45 26.66 -16.05
N LEU A 393 8.58 27.76 -15.32
CA LEU A 393 9.59 28.79 -15.55
C LEU A 393 11.00 28.26 -15.29
N LEU A 394 11.23 27.54 -14.18
CA LEU A 394 12.52 26.89 -13.89
C LEU A 394 12.91 25.89 -14.98
N ARG A 395 11.94 25.15 -15.51
CA ARG A 395 12.17 24.22 -16.62
C ARG A 395 12.48 24.96 -17.92
N TRP A 396 11.79 26.06 -18.21
CA TRP A 396 12.01 26.87 -19.41
C TRP A 396 13.40 27.52 -19.40
N LEU A 397 13.80 28.14 -18.28
CA LEU A 397 15.12 28.76 -18.12
C LEU A 397 16.26 27.76 -18.35
N LYS A 398 16.17 26.55 -17.77
CA LYS A 398 17.21 25.53 -17.98
C LYS A 398 17.19 24.95 -19.40
N ALA A 399 16.03 24.91 -20.07
CA ALA A 399 15.94 24.50 -21.47
C ALA A 399 16.50 25.57 -22.43
N GLY A 400 16.39 26.86 -22.08
CA GLY A 400 17.01 27.97 -22.82
C GLY A 400 18.53 27.95 -22.72
N GLY A 401 19.08 27.80 -21.50
CA GLY A 401 20.53 27.74 -21.27
C GLY A 401 21.23 26.58 -22.01
N GLN A 402 20.55 25.44 -22.20
CA GLN A 402 21.12 24.34 -23.01
C GLN A 402 21.18 24.67 -24.51
N ARG A 403 20.16 25.35 -25.06
CA ARG A 403 20.18 25.77 -26.48
C ARG A 403 21.23 26.83 -26.74
N GLU A 404 21.43 27.75 -25.79
CA GLU A 404 22.44 28.79 -25.92
C GLU A 404 23.87 28.22 -25.89
N GLN A 405 24.15 27.22 -25.03
CA GLN A 405 25.42 26.49 -25.03
C GLN A 405 25.64 25.69 -26.32
N GLU A 406 24.61 25.05 -26.87
CA GLU A 406 24.67 24.30 -28.13
C GLU A 406 24.90 25.22 -29.35
N SER A 407 24.33 26.44 -29.33
CA SER A 407 24.56 27.46 -30.36
C SER A 407 25.94 28.13 -30.28
N ARG A 408 26.50 28.29 -29.07
CA ARG A 408 27.87 28.83 -28.88
C ARG A 408 28.95 27.79 -29.18
N GLY A 409 28.65 26.50 -29.03
CA GLY A 409 29.57 25.41 -29.38
C GLY A 409 29.64 25.08 -30.87
N THR A 410 28.72 25.61 -31.69
CA THR A 410 28.66 25.39 -33.15
C THR A 410 29.09 26.61 -33.97
N GLY A 411 29.34 27.76 -33.34
CA GLY A 411 29.84 28.99 -33.98
C GLY A 411 31.32 29.26 -33.74
N GLY A 412 32.08 28.25 -33.28
CA GLY A 412 33.50 28.35 -32.93
C GLY A 412 34.39 27.31 -33.60
N GLU A 413 33.96 26.76 -34.74
CA GLU A 413 34.79 25.95 -35.65
C GLU A 413 34.96 26.67 -36.99
#